data_AF-A0A956Y2R8-F1
#
_entry.id   AF-A0A956Y2R8-F1
#
_cell.length_a   1.000
_cell.length_b   1.000
_cell.length_c   1.000
_cell.angle_alpha   90.00
_cell.angle_beta   90.00
_cell.angle_gamma   90.00
#
_symmetry.space_group_name_H-M   'P 1'
#
loop_
_entity.id
_entity.type
_entity.pdbx_description
1 polymer ?
#
loop_
_entity_poly.entity_id
_entity_poly.type
_entity_poly.pdbx_seq_one_letter_code
_entity_poly.pdbx_strand_id
1 'polypeptide(L)'
;MARSLRWFLIALFLLVGFGLRINGLGQMNDATLYDEAAYGLDALSLLDNPQLTPFFERNNGRESLWMYVTAPALAIWGSQPFGLRIMAVFAGMLTLAAAYRLGRELLGKQGALWVMGALA
;
A
#
# COMPACT_ATOMS: atom_id res chain seq x y z
N MET A 1 -10.26 -23.47 17.18
CA MET A 1 -9.85 -23.68 15.78
C MET A 1 -8.50 -24.41 15.71
N ALA A 2 -8.40 -25.47 14.91
CA ALA A 2 -7.15 -26.21 14.70
C ALA A 2 -6.02 -25.26 14.25
N ARG A 3 -4.76 -25.59 14.55
CA ARG A 3 -3.61 -24.77 14.15
C ARG A 3 -3.47 -24.70 12.62
N SER A 4 -3.69 -25.82 11.93
CA SER A 4 -3.67 -25.91 10.47
C SER A 4 -4.70 -24.99 9.81
N LEU A 5 -5.96 -25.04 10.25
CA LEU A 5 -7.03 -24.19 9.72
C LEU A 5 -6.74 -22.69 9.89
N ARG A 6 -6.13 -22.29 11.01
CA ARG A 6 -5.75 -20.87 11.22
C ARG A 6 -4.70 -20.40 10.22
N TRP A 7 -3.65 -21.19 10.01
CA TRP A 7 -2.62 -20.84 9.02
C TRP A 7 -3.18 -20.82 7.60
N PHE A 8 -4.07 -21.76 7.28
CA PHE A 8 -4.79 -21.75 6.01
C PHE A 8 -5.59 -20.46 5.82
N LEU A 9 -6.37 -20.02 6.82
CA LEU A 9 -7.15 -18.79 6.72
C LEU A 9 -6.27 -17.53 6.59
N ILE A 10 -5.15 -17.46 7.32
CA ILE A 10 -4.19 -16.35 7.18
C ILE A 10 -3.66 -16.30 5.74
N ALA A 11 -3.20 -17.44 5.20
CA ALA A 11 -2.70 -17.51 3.84
C ALA A 11 -3.78 -17.14 2.82
N LEU A 12 -5.01 -17.65 3.01
CA LEU A 12 -6.16 -17.33 2.17
C LEU A 12 -6.44 -15.82 2.15
N PHE A 13 -6.51 -15.18 3.32
CA PHE A 13 -6.78 -13.74 3.40
C PHE A 13 -5.64 -12.90 2.82
N LEU A 14 -4.38 -13.30 2.98
CA LEU A 14 -3.28 -12.62 2.29
C LEU A 14 -3.39 -12.75 0.77
N LEU A 15 -3.72 -13.94 0.26
CA LEU A 15 -3.86 -14.16 -1.18
C LEU A 15 -5.06 -13.41 -1.76
N VAL A 16 -6.21 -13.44 -1.09
CA VAL A 16 -7.40 -12.69 -1.48
C VAL A 16 -7.09 -11.20 -1.46
N GLY A 17 -6.52 -10.68 -0.38
CA GLY A 17 -6.22 -9.26 -0.27
C GLY A 17 -5.17 -8.77 -1.26
N PHE A 18 -4.17 -9.60 -1.58
CA PHE A 18 -3.22 -9.31 -2.66
C PHE A 18 -3.93 -9.33 -4.01
N GLY A 19 -4.70 -10.38 -4.30
CA GLY A 19 -5.43 -10.56 -5.54
C GLY A 19 -6.38 -9.39 -5.85
N LEU A 20 -7.17 -8.96 -4.87
CA LEU A 20 -8.07 -7.81 -5.01
C LEU A 20 -7.32 -6.50 -5.27
N ARG A 21 -6.14 -6.29 -4.67
CA ARG A 21 -5.35 -5.05 -4.83
C ARG A 21 -4.62 -4.97 -6.17
N ILE A 22 -4.27 -6.11 -6.77
CA ILE A 22 -3.63 -6.12 -8.09
C ILE A 22 -4.64 -6.25 -9.24
N ASN A 23 -5.86 -6.72 -8.94
CA ASN A 23 -6.90 -6.86 -9.94
C ASN A 23 -7.25 -5.48 -10.53
N GLY A 24 -7.22 -5.38 -11.86
CA GLY A 24 -7.51 -4.11 -12.57
C GLY A 24 -6.33 -3.16 -12.72
N LEU A 25 -5.20 -3.34 -12.00
CA LEU A 25 -4.06 -2.42 -12.11
C LEU A 25 -3.52 -2.28 -13.55
N GLY A 26 -3.45 -3.40 -14.29
CA GLY A 26 -3.00 -3.39 -15.69
C GLY A 26 -3.98 -2.66 -16.62
N GLN A 27 -5.29 -2.83 -16.41
CA GLN A 27 -6.33 -2.16 -17.21
C GLN A 27 -6.37 -0.66 -16.93
N MET A 28 -6.01 -0.25 -15.71
CA MET A 28 -5.95 1.15 -15.30
C MET A 28 -4.60 1.81 -15.59
N ASN A 29 -3.70 1.19 -16.36
CA ASN A 29 -2.37 1.76 -16.61
C ASN A 29 -2.40 2.95 -17.58
N ASP A 30 -3.49 3.13 -18.33
CA ASP A 30 -3.67 4.27 -19.24
C ASP A 30 -4.39 5.46 -18.59
N ALA A 31 -4.77 5.33 -17.30
CA ALA A 31 -5.50 6.34 -16.57
C ALA A 31 -4.78 6.70 -15.27
N THR A 32 -4.48 8.00 -15.10
CA THR A 32 -3.92 8.56 -13.87
C THR A 32 -4.86 9.62 -13.34
N LEU A 33 -5.28 9.48 -12.07
CA LEU A 33 -6.08 10.50 -11.43
C LEU A 33 -5.22 11.70 -11.02
N TYR A 34 -5.86 12.87 -10.88
CA TYR A 34 -5.17 14.12 -10.54
C TYR A 34 -4.31 14.00 -9.28
N ASP A 35 -4.84 13.40 -8.21
CA ASP A 35 -4.11 13.23 -6.95
C ASP A 35 -2.90 12.31 -7.10
N GLU A 36 -3.05 11.19 -7.82
CA GLU A 36 -1.94 10.26 -8.11
C GLU A 36 -0.82 10.95 -8.88
N ALA A 37 -1.17 11.74 -9.90
CA ALA A 37 -0.21 12.51 -10.68
C ALA A 37 0.48 13.57 -9.81
N ALA A 38 -0.26 14.23 -8.91
CA ALA A 38 0.30 15.21 -8.00
C ALA A 38 1.31 14.55 -7.04
N TYR A 39 0.99 13.42 -6.42
CA TYR A 39 1.96 12.68 -5.60
C TYR A 39 3.17 12.19 -6.40
N GLY A 40 2.93 11.69 -7.62
CA GLY A 40 3.97 11.23 -8.52
C GLY A 40 4.99 12.31 -8.85
N LEU A 41 4.53 13.49 -9.23
CA LEU A 41 5.39 14.63 -9.52
C LEU A 41 6.19 15.11 -8.29
N ASP A 42 5.64 15.04 -7.08
CA ASP A 42 6.36 15.41 -5.86
C ASP A 42 7.45 14.36 -5.56
N ALA A 43 7.12 13.07 -5.71
CA ALA A 43 8.09 11.99 -5.57
C ALA A 43 9.20 12.01 -6.64
N LEU A 44 8.88 12.35 -7.90
CA LEU A 44 9.88 12.54 -8.95
C LEU A 44 10.81 13.71 -8.64
N SER A 45 10.30 14.81 -8.09
CA SER A 45 11.15 15.94 -7.69
C SER A 45 12.21 15.57 -6.65
N LEU A 46 11.93 14.61 -5.76
CA LEU A 46 12.92 14.06 -4.82
C LEU A 46 14.00 13.23 -5.50
N LEU A 47 13.68 12.56 -6.62
CA LEU A 47 14.66 11.81 -7.40
C LEU A 47 15.54 12.76 -8.21
N ASP A 48 14.95 13.79 -8.81
CA ASP A 48 15.64 14.78 -9.62
C ASP A 48 16.55 15.69 -8.76
N ASN A 49 16.06 16.10 -7.59
CA ASN A 49 16.79 16.94 -6.65
C ASN A 49 16.67 16.36 -5.23
N PRO A 50 17.54 15.40 -4.87
CA PRO A 50 17.50 14.75 -3.56
C PRO A 50 17.75 15.74 -2.43
N GLN A 51 16.71 16.00 -1.66
CA GLN A 51 16.74 16.88 -0.49
C GLN A 51 15.77 16.38 0.57
N LEU A 52 16.11 16.60 1.84
CA LEU A 52 15.18 16.31 2.93
C LEU A 52 14.06 17.35 2.92
N THR A 53 12.92 16.98 2.34
CA THR A 53 11.70 17.78 2.32
C THR A 53 10.69 17.16 3.27
N PRO A 54 10.40 17.78 4.44
CA PRO A 54 9.37 17.30 5.36
C PRO A 54 7.95 17.54 4.86
N PHE A 55 7.74 18.62 4.08
CA PHE A 55 6.44 19.11 3.64
C PHE A 55 6.50 19.61 2.19
N PHE A 56 5.51 19.24 1.39
CA PHE A 56 5.34 19.68 0.00
C PHE A 56 4.16 20.64 -0.09
N GLU A 57 4.37 21.84 -0.62
CA GLU A 57 3.34 22.90 -0.67
C GLU A 57 2.27 22.66 -1.75
N ARG A 58 2.60 21.90 -2.79
CA ARG A 58 1.69 21.64 -3.91
C ARG A 58 0.51 20.76 -3.47
N ASN A 59 -0.62 20.91 -4.16
CA ASN A 59 -1.87 20.18 -3.91
C ASN A 59 -2.41 20.35 -2.48
N ASN A 60 -2.56 21.59 -2.04
CA ASN A 60 -3.09 21.99 -0.72
C ASN A 60 -2.16 21.69 0.48
N GLY A 61 -0.89 21.36 0.24
CA GLY A 61 0.06 21.09 1.31
C GLY A 61 -0.06 19.66 1.85
N ARG A 62 1.07 18.97 2.03
CA ARG A 62 1.09 17.58 2.50
C ARG A 62 2.43 17.12 3.05
N GLU A 63 2.37 16.18 3.96
CA GLU A 63 3.51 15.50 4.55
C GLU A 63 4.20 14.56 3.56
N SER A 64 5.52 14.44 3.71
CA SER A 64 6.42 13.83 2.75
C SER A 64 6.49 12.30 2.76
N LEU A 65 5.94 11.63 3.78
CA LEU A 65 6.14 10.19 3.99
C LEU A 65 5.79 9.37 2.73
N TRP A 66 4.65 9.68 2.10
CA TRP A 66 4.21 8.94 0.92
C TRP A 66 5.12 9.12 -0.28
N MET A 67 5.72 10.31 -0.45
CA MET A 67 6.68 10.57 -1.53
C MET A 67 7.95 9.75 -1.34
N TYR A 68 8.48 9.65 -0.11
CA TYR A 68 9.64 8.80 0.17
C TYR A 68 9.34 7.31 -0.03
N VAL A 69 8.13 6.87 0.31
CA VAL A 69 7.70 5.48 0.08
C VAL A 69 7.55 5.20 -1.41
N THR A 70 7.03 6.16 -2.19
CA THR A 70 6.72 5.99 -3.62
C THR A 70 7.93 6.20 -4.53
N ALA A 71 8.86 7.08 -4.16
CA ALA A 71 10.02 7.44 -4.98
C ALA A 71 10.85 6.23 -5.44
N PRO A 72 11.16 5.21 -4.60
CA PRO A 72 11.86 4.02 -5.07
C PRO A 72 11.12 3.25 -6.17
N ALA A 73 9.79 3.18 -6.13
CA ALA A 73 9.03 2.54 -7.20
C ALA A 73 9.11 3.34 -8.50
N LEU A 74 9.05 4.66 -8.42
CA LEU A 74 9.21 5.53 -9.58
C LEU A 74 10.62 5.47 -10.16
N ALA A 75 11.64 5.30 -9.33
CA ALA A 75 13.02 5.11 -9.78
C ALA A 75 13.20 3.81 -10.57
N ILE A 76 12.48 2.73 -10.21
CA ILE A 76 12.61 1.41 -10.84
C ILE A 76 11.70 1.27 -12.07
N TRP A 77 10.43 1.69 -11.96
CA TRP A 77 9.41 1.48 -12.98
C TRP A 77 9.02 2.74 -13.76
N GLY A 78 9.57 3.91 -13.41
CA GLY A 78 9.23 5.19 -14.05
C GLY A 78 7.90 5.77 -13.59
N SER A 79 7.47 6.85 -14.25
CA SER A 79 6.28 7.65 -13.92
C SER A 79 4.94 7.04 -14.37
N GLN A 80 4.92 5.80 -14.84
CA GLN A 80 3.69 5.10 -15.23
C GLN A 80 2.81 4.76 -14.01
N PRO A 81 1.49 4.62 -14.17
CA PRO A 81 0.57 4.35 -13.05
C PRO A 81 0.92 3.12 -12.22
N PHE A 82 1.50 2.09 -12.83
CA PHE A 82 2.03 0.95 -12.07
C PHE A 82 3.02 1.38 -10.97
N GLY A 83 4.00 2.23 -11.29
CA GLY A 83 4.99 2.72 -10.33
C GLY A 83 4.37 3.57 -9.22
N LEU A 84 3.32 4.33 -9.54
CA LEU A 84 2.57 5.13 -8.56
C LEU A 84 1.77 4.27 -7.57
N ARG A 85 1.31 3.09 -8.00
CA ARG A 85 0.35 2.27 -7.24
C ARG A 85 0.96 1.08 -6.53
N ILE A 86 2.10 0.56 -7.00
CA ILE A 86 2.68 -0.68 -6.46
C ILE A 86 2.98 -0.58 -4.96
N MET A 87 3.40 0.60 -4.49
CA MET A 87 3.65 0.83 -3.06
C MET A 87 2.37 0.82 -2.23
N ALA A 88 1.21 1.15 -2.80
CA ALA A 88 -0.08 1.03 -2.12
C ALA A 88 -0.49 -0.44 -1.94
N VAL A 89 -0.12 -1.33 -2.88
CA VAL A 89 -0.29 -2.78 -2.73
C VAL A 89 0.51 -3.27 -1.53
N PHE A 90 1.80 -2.92 -1.45
CA PHE A 90 2.65 -3.30 -0.32
C PHE A 90 2.14 -2.73 1.01
N ALA A 91 1.77 -1.45 1.05
CA ALA A 91 1.21 -0.81 2.23
C ALA A 91 -0.07 -1.54 2.69
N GLY A 92 -0.99 -1.85 1.78
CA GLY A 92 -2.20 -2.60 2.09
C GLY A 92 -1.92 -4.00 2.65
N MET A 93 -0.95 -4.72 2.09
CA MET A 93 -0.55 -6.04 2.60
C MET A 93 0.08 -5.96 4.00
N LEU A 94 0.91 -4.94 4.25
CA LEU A 94 1.46 -4.67 5.57
C LEU A 94 0.35 -4.32 6.57
N THR A 95 -0.68 -3.58 6.15
CA THR A 95 -1.86 -3.28 6.97
C THR A 95 -2.57 -4.57 7.41
N LEU A 96 -2.73 -5.57 6.54
CA LEU A 96 -3.33 -6.85 6.94
C LEU A 96 -2.52 -7.55 8.05
N ALA A 97 -1.21 -7.59 7.90
CA ALA A 97 -0.32 -8.19 8.91
C ALA A 97 -0.35 -7.41 10.23
N ALA A 98 -0.31 -6.08 10.17
CA ALA A 98 -0.37 -5.20 11.33
C ALA A 98 -1.73 -5.32 12.05
N ALA A 99 -2.84 -5.33 11.30
CA ALA A 99 -4.18 -5.48 11.83
C ALA A 99 -4.39 -6.84 12.50
N TYR A 100 -3.87 -7.92 11.92
CA TYR A 100 -3.86 -9.24 12.57
C TYR A 100 -3.09 -9.20 13.90
N ARG A 101 -1.90 -8.59 13.92
CA ARG A 101 -1.09 -8.50 15.15
C ARG A 101 -1.82 -7.70 16.23
N LEU A 102 -2.37 -6.55 15.88
CA LEU A 102 -3.15 -5.72 16.80
C LEU A 102 -4.40 -6.46 17.30
N GLY A 103 -5.18 -7.05 16.39
CA GLY A 103 -6.36 -7.82 16.73
C GLY A 103 -6.06 -9.02 17.64
N ARG A 104 -4.85 -9.59 17.55
CA ARG A 104 -4.43 -10.69 18.42
C ARG A 104 -4.27 -10.24 19.88
N GLU A 105 -3.71 -9.05 20.09
CA GLU A 105 -3.51 -8.49 21.42
C GLU A 105 -4.84 -8.01 22.03
N LEU A 106 -5.75 -7.48 21.21
CA LEU A 106 -7.02 -6.91 21.70
C LEU A 106 -8.17 -7.92 21.80
N LEU A 107 -8.29 -8.84 20.83
CA LEU A 107 -9.46 -9.71 20.63
C LEU A 107 -9.10 -11.21 20.65
N GLY A 108 -7.83 -11.52 20.92
CA GLY A 108 -7.31 -12.88 20.83
C GLY A 108 -7.20 -13.40 19.39
N LYS A 109 -6.74 -14.65 19.27
CA LYS A 109 -6.37 -15.24 17.97
C LYS A 109 -7.53 -15.38 16.98
N GLN A 110 -8.77 -15.57 17.47
CA GLN A 110 -9.93 -15.71 16.59
C GLN A 110 -10.43 -14.35 16.09
N GLY A 111 -10.55 -13.36 16.98
CA GLY A 111 -10.91 -11.99 16.58
C GLY A 111 -9.91 -11.39 15.59
N ALA A 112 -8.60 -11.63 15.78
CA ALA A 112 -7.55 -11.23 14.85
C ALA A 112 -7.78 -11.72 13.42
N LEU A 113 -8.24 -12.97 13.26
CA LEU A 113 -8.52 -13.55 11.94
C LEU A 113 -9.69 -12.85 11.26
N TRP A 114 -10.74 -12.51 12.00
CA TRP A 114 -11.88 -11.80 11.45
C TRP A 114 -11.55 -10.36 11.08
N VAL A 115 -10.76 -9.66 11.90
CA VAL A 115 -10.25 -8.31 11.56
C VAL A 115 -9.43 -8.35 10.28
N MET A 116 -8.51 -9.31 10.17
CA MET A 116 -7.71 -9.49 8.95
C MET A 116 -8.58 -9.82 7.74
N GLY A 117 -9.51 -10.75 7.88
CA GLY A 117 -10.42 -11.16 6.80
C GLY A 117 -11.36 -10.04 6.35
N ALA A 118 -11.75 -9.12 7.24
CA ALA A 118 -12.58 -7.97 6.90
C ALA A 118 -11.82 -6.89 6.10
N LEU A 119 -10.49 -6.83 6.24
CA LEU A 119 -9.63 -5.87 5.54
C LEU A 119 -8.98 -6.44 4.28
N ALA A 120 -8.94 -7.76 4.16
CA ALA A 120 -8.36 -8.50 3.04
C ALA A 120 -9.10 -8.19 1.75
#